data_AF-A0A561VMR6-F1
#
_entry.id   AF-A0A561VMR6-F1
#
_cell.length_a   1.000
_cell.length_b   1.000
_cell.length_c   1.000
_cell.angle_alpha   90.00
_cell.angle_beta   90.00
_cell.angle_gamma   90.00
#
_symmetry.space_group_name_H-M   'P 1'
#
loop_
_entity.id
_entity.type
_entity.pdbx_description
1 polymer ?
#
loop_
_entity_poly.entity_id
_entity_poly.type
_entity_poly.pdbx_seq_one_letter_code
_entity_poly.pdbx_strand_id
1 'polypeptide(L)'
;MGATLATLAAVAAAGCAAAGTAGAAAVPAGCDPSGATVHWSTPVRQPRLTRVDLFASDAGGTGTVVLDEPITASVAGVTAPDGWVAALAASLSTATGSTVRTGPVRLPDGGYSMLGGAQDDPSIPESLLYQGVETITADFTVDCAPPVTGTFTSWTTTGLGTVACAQADEPAEPLGRLARRHCPRTPAPHPPALDLAPSPTVPPPGALTAT
;
A
#
# COMPACT_ATOMS: atom_id res chain seq x y z
N MET A 1 62.70 12.40 42.45
CA MET A 1 63.07 11.33 41.50
C MET A 1 62.06 10.20 41.64
N GLY A 2 61.48 9.73 40.53
CA GLY A 2 60.52 8.60 40.44
C GLY A 2 59.06 9.03 40.62
N ALA A 3 58.22 9.29 39.62
CA ALA A 3 57.78 8.51 38.43
C ALA A 3 56.62 7.52 38.71
N THR A 4 55.42 7.96 38.26
CA THR A 4 54.35 7.22 37.55
C THR A 4 53.72 5.95 38.14
N LEU A 5 52.39 5.96 38.33
CA LEU A 5 51.44 5.26 37.42
C LEU A 5 49.96 5.56 37.75
N ALA A 6 49.21 5.72 36.68
CA ALA A 6 47.80 6.04 36.61
C ALA A 6 46.89 4.85 36.94
N THR A 7 45.65 5.13 37.35
CA THR A 7 44.51 4.36 36.83
C THR A 7 43.26 5.26 36.77
N LEU A 8 42.84 5.55 35.54
CA LEU A 8 41.54 6.12 35.21
C LEU A 8 40.45 5.06 35.45
N ALA A 9 39.44 5.39 36.25
CA ALA A 9 38.16 4.69 36.22
C ALA A 9 37.10 5.69 35.73
N ALA A 10 36.98 5.80 34.41
CA ALA A 10 35.88 6.51 33.78
C ALA A 10 34.62 5.64 33.91
N VAL A 11 33.75 5.99 34.85
CA VAL A 11 32.40 5.43 34.94
C VAL A 11 31.62 6.01 33.77
N ALA A 12 31.56 5.26 32.66
CA ALA A 12 30.66 5.54 31.57
C ALA A 12 29.23 5.28 32.07
N ALA A 13 28.60 6.33 32.61
CA ALA A 13 27.16 6.38 32.71
C ALA A 13 26.63 6.37 31.27
N ALA A 14 26.30 5.17 30.78
CA ALA A 14 25.52 4.97 29.59
C ALA A 14 24.14 5.58 29.85
N GLY A 15 24.02 6.87 29.52
CA GLY A 15 22.74 7.55 29.44
C GLY A 15 21.88 6.77 28.47
N CYS A 16 20.79 6.20 28.98
CA CYS A 16 19.64 5.87 28.15
C CYS A 16 19.28 7.13 27.38
N ALA A 17 19.65 7.20 26.11
CA ALA A 17 19.04 8.11 25.17
C ALA A 17 17.58 7.67 25.08
N ALA A 18 16.74 8.29 25.91
CA ALA A 18 15.31 8.28 25.72
C ALA A 18 15.08 8.67 24.26
N ALA A 19 14.44 7.77 23.52
CA ALA A 19 13.95 8.05 22.18
C ALA A 19 12.98 9.23 22.34
N GLY A 20 13.52 10.44 22.15
CA GLY A 20 12.75 11.65 22.20
C GLY A 20 11.70 11.53 21.12
N THR A 21 10.45 11.44 21.53
CA THR A 21 9.34 11.90 20.71
C THR A 21 9.70 13.33 20.31
N ALA A 22 10.22 13.51 19.10
CA ALA A 22 10.46 14.83 18.54
C ALA A 22 9.12 15.56 18.61
N GLY A 23 9.01 16.52 19.52
CA GLY A 23 7.76 17.24 19.76
C GLY A 23 7.36 17.94 18.47
N ALA A 24 6.18 17.62 17.96
CA ALA A 24 5.65 18.26 16.77
C ALA A 24 5.63 19.79 17.00
N ALA A 25 6.22 20.55 16.07
CA ALA A 25 6.30 21.99 16.19
C ALA A 25 4.88 22.59 16.23
N ALA A 26 4.67 23.58 17.10
CA ALA A 26 3.43 24.34 17.15
C ALA A 26 3.35 25.28 15.95
N VAL A 27 2.18 25.34 15.32
CA VAL A 27 1.91 26.15 14.14
C VAL A 27 1.72 27.63 14.53
N PRO A 28 2.44 28.58 13.92
CA PRO A 28 2.21 30.01 14.14
C PRO A 28 0.81 30.47 13.73
N ALA A 29 0.28 31.49 14.40
CA ALA A 29 -0.97 32.11 14.00
C ALA A 29 -0.88 32.67 12.57
N GLY A 30 -1.90 32.41 11.75
CA GLY A 30 -1.95 32.84 10.35
C GLY A 30 -1.34 31.87 9.34
N CYS A 31 -0.82 30.71 9.77
CA CYS A 31 -0.34 29.66 8.87
C CYS A 31 -1.46 28.74 8.35
N ASP A 32 -2.66 29.24 8.10
CA ASP A 32 -3.77 28.40 7.64
C ASP A 32 -3.61 28.05 6.14
N PRO A 33 -3.49 26.77 5.77
CA PRO A 33 -3.39 26.35 4.37
C PRO A 33 -4.64 26.68 3.52
N SER A 34 -5.77 27.08 4.12
CA SER A 34 -6.92 27.56 3.35
C SER A 34 -6.74 28.98 2.80
N GLY A 35 -5.83 29.77 3.37
CA GLY A 35 -5.57 31.16 3.00
C GLY A 35 -4.13 31.43 2.55
N ALA A 36 -3.21 30.53 2.83
CA ALA A 36 -1.81 30.62 2.44
C ALA A 36 -1.48 29.77 1.19
N THR A 37 -0.41 30.14 0.49
CA THR A 37 0.15 29.31 -0.59
C THR A 37 0.77 28.05 0.03
N VAL A 38 0.42 26.89 -0.54
CA VAL A 38 1.00 25.60 -0.13
C VAL A 38 1.83 25.06 -1.29
N HIS A 39 3.11 24.81 -1.02
CA HIS A 39 4.01 24.14 -1.95
C HIS A 39 4.06 22.66 -1.63
N TRP A 40 4.04 21.83 -2.66
CA TRP A 40 4.04 20.38 -2.54
C TRP A 40 5.31 19.78 -3.12
N SER A 41 5.85 18.77 -2.45
CA SER A 41 6.79 17.85 -3.08
C SER A 41 6.06 16.94 -4.07
N THR A 42 6.82 16.22 -4.91
CA THR A 42 6.23 15.22 -5.82
C THR A 42 5.49 14.16 -5.02
N PRO A 43 4.18 13.96 -5.22
CA PRO A 43 3.43 12.99 -4.44
C PRO A 43 3.82 11.55 -4.78
N VAL A 44 3.95 10.72 -3.76
CA VAL A 44 4.14 9.28 -3.86
C VAL A 44 2.80 8.59 -3.76
N ARG A 45 2.50 7.70 -4.72
CA ARG A 45 1.26 6.91 -4.77
C ARG A 45 1.56 5.44 -4.56
N GLN A 46 0.80 4.80 -3.68
CA GLN A 46 0.99 3.39 -3.35
C GLN A 46 -0.36 2.69 -3.14
N PRO A 47 -0.56 1.48 -3.68
CA PRO A 47 -1.72 0.67 -3.36
C PRO A 47 -1.63 0.18 -1.91
N ARG A 48 -2.74 0.26 -1.17
CA ARG A 48 -2.84 -0.25 0.19
C ARG A 48 -4.18 -0.93 0.41
N LEU A 49 -4.15 -2.11 1.02
CA LEU A 49 -5.36 -2.80 1.46
C LEU A 49 -5.90 -2.12 2.73
N THR A 50 -7.22 -2.01 2.81
CA THR A 50 -7.91 -1.52 4.01
C THR A 50 -8.75 -2.60 4.66
N ARG A 51 -9.17 -3.61 3.89
CA ARG A 51 -9.91 -4.75 4.41
C ARG A 51 -9.72 -5.97 3.53
N VAL A 52 -9.61 -7.14 4.14
CA VAL A 52 -9.62 -8.42 3.44
C VAL A 52 -10.47 -9.40 4.24
N ASP A 53 -11.44 -10.01 3.57
CA ASP A 53 -12.30 -11.06 4.11
C ASP A 53 -12.00 -12.37 3.37
N LEU A 54 -11.70 -13.43 4.13
CA LEU A 54 -11.50 -14.78 3.65
C LEU A 54 -12.80 -15.56 3.66
N PHE A 55 -13.13 -16.17 2.52
CA PHE A 55 -14.28 -17.04 2.38
C PHE A 55 -13.79 -18.46 2.14
N ALA A 56 -14.28 -19.40 2.95
CA ALA A 56 -14.26 -20.80 2.60
C ALA A 56 -15.24 -21.01 1.41
N SER A 57 -15.28 -22.21 0.83
CA SER A 57 -16.02 -22.57 -0.40
C SER A 57 -17.51 -22.18 -0.47
N ASP A 58 -18.09 -21.67 0.61
CA ASP A 58 -19.47 -21.27 0.74
C ASP A 58 -19.71 -19.86 0.19
N ALA A 59 -20.13 -19.80 -1.08
CA ALA A 59 -20.59 -18.59 -1.79
C ALA A 59 -21.82 -17.87 -1.17
N GLY A 60 -22.21 -18.23 0.06
CA GLY A 60 -23.26 -17.58 0.84
C GLY A 60 -22.90 -17.35 2.32
N GLY A 61 -21.67 -17.65 2.73
CA GLY A 61 -21.19 -17.50 4.10
C GLY A 61 -20.77 -16.07 4.45
N THR A 62 -20.66 -15.78 5.75
CA THR A 62 -20.02 -14.55 6.22
C THR A 62 -18.51 -14.78 6.19
N GLY A 63 -17.78 -13.99 5.39
CA GLY A 63 -16.33 -14.06 5.33
C GLY A 63 -15.68 -13.78 6.68
N THR A 64 -14.51 -14.38 6.92
CA THR A 64 -13.68 -14.10 8.09
C THR A 64 -12.76 -12.92 7.78
N VAL A 65 -12.84 -11.84 8.55
CA VAL A 65 -11.94 -10.69 8.41
C VAL A 65 -10.50 -11.16 8.74
N VAL A 66 -9.60 -11.07 7.77
CA VAL A 66 -8.17 -11.35 7.94
C VAL A 66 -7.30 -10.10 7.89
N LEU A 67 -7.87 -8.97 7.43
CA LEU A 67 -7.28 -7.64 7.53
C LEU A 67 -8.40 -6.62 7.75
N ASP A 68 -8.22 -5.72 8.71
CA ASP A 68 -9.06 -4.53 8.91
C ASP A 68 -8.17 -3.35 9.35
N GLU A 69 -7.72 -2.58 8.38
CA GLU A 69 -6.84 -1.43 8.55
C GLU A 69 -7.46 -0.20 7.88
N PRO A 70 -8.42 0.46 8.54
CA PRO A 70 -9.01 1.67 8.00
C PRO A 70 -7.93 2.76 7.86
N ILE A 71 -7.98 3.48 6.75
CA ILE A 71 -7.08 4.62 6.50
C ILE A 71 -7.83 5.90 6.83
N THR A 72 -7.18 6.75 7.61
CA THR A 72 -7.59 8.13 7.88
C THR A 72 -6.51 9.05 7.38
N ALA A 73 -6.90 10.20 6.81
CA ALA A 73 -5.93 11.20 6.41
C ALA A 73 -5.20 11.77 7.63
N SER A 74 -3.91 12.05 7.47
CA SER A 74 -3.05 12.45 8.60
C SER A 74 -2.00 13.46 8.17
N VAL A 75 -1.62 14.31 9.11
CA VAL A 75 -0.48 15.22 8.99
C VAL A 75 0.60 14.79 9.98
N ALA A 76 1.83 14.66 9.51
CA ALA A 76 3.01 14.38 10.32
C ALA A 76 4.00 15.56 10.28
N GLY A 77 4.88 15.63 11.27
CA GLY A 77 5.91 16.68 11.40
C GLY A 77 5.43 17.94 12.13
N VAL A 78 4.13 18.20 12.17
CA VAL A 78 3.52 19.37 12.82
C VAL A 78 2.21 19.03 13.51
N THR A 79 1.87 19.79 14.56
CA THR A 79 0.55 19.67 15.20
C THR A 79 -0.46 20.45 14.38
N ALA A 80 -1.08 19.78 13.41
CA ALA A 80 -2.04 20.40 12.51
C ALA A 80 -3.35 20.76 13.25
N PRO A 81 -3.79 22.03 13.24
CA PRO A 81 -5.10 22.44 13.72
C PRO A 81 -6.26 21.73 13.02
N ASP A 82 -7.43 21.77 13.66
CA ASP A 82 -8.69 21.31 13.06
C ASP A 82 -8.93 22.01 11.72
N GLY A 83 -9.35 21.25 10.71
CA GLY A 83 -9.61 21.76 9.36
C GLY A 83 -8.42 21.71 8.39
N TRP A 84 -7.18 21.59 8.89
CA TRP A 84 -6.00 21.48 8.02
C TRP A 84 -6.06 20.30 7.06
N VAL A 85 -6.51 19.15 7.54
CA VAL A 85 -6.65 17.94 6.71
C VAL A 85 -7.54 18.21 5.49
N ALA A 86 -8.66 18.93 5.66
CA ALA A 86 -9.55 19.26 4.56
C ALA A 86 -8.93 20.28 3.60
N ALA A 87 -8.28 21.33 4.13
CA ALA A 87 -7.61 22.35 3.32
C ALA A 87 -6.42 21.78 2.53
N LEU A 88 -5.57 20.96 3.15
CA LEU A 88 -4.45 20.28 2.52
C LEU A 88 -4.94 19.29 1.45
N ALA A 89 -6.00 18.54 1.70
CA ALA A 89 -6.59 17.68 0.69
C ALA A 89 -7.14 18.44 -0.52
N ALA A 90 -7.82 19.57 -0.30
CA ALA A 90 -8.32 20.42 -1.40
C ALA A 90 -7.16 21.03 -2.22
N SER A 91 -6.12 21.51 -1.53
CA SER A 91 -4.89 22.04 -2.15
C SER A 91 -4.17 20.96 -2.97
N LEU A 92 -3.92 19.79 -2.39
CA LEU A 92 -3.27 18.67 -3.08
C LEU A 92 -4.12 18.14 -4.24
N SER A 93 -5.46 18.17 -4.11
CA SER A 93 -6.36 17.78 -5.20
C SER A 93 -6.19 18.69 -6.41
N THR A 94 -6.05 19.99 -6.16
CA THR A 94 -5.81 20.99 -7.20
C THR A 94 -4.43 20.81 -7.82
N ALA A 95 -3.40 20.62 -7.00
CA ALA A 95 -2.02 20.43 -7.45
C ALA A 95 -1.82 19.17 -8.31
N THR A 96 -2.59 18.11 -8.05
CA THR A 96 -2.45 16.81 -8.72
C THR A 96 -3.52 16.54 -9.78
N GLY A 97 -4.54 17.38 -9.90
CA GLY A 97 -5.71 17.14 -10.75
C GLY A 97 -6.51 15.89 -10.37
N SER A 98 -6.31 15.34 -9.17
CA SER A 98 -6.97 14.13 -8.65
C SER A 98 -7.79 14.46 -7.41
N THR A 99 -8.93 13.81 -7.19
CA THR A 99 -9.65 14.00 -5.93
C THR A 99 -8.92 13.31 -4.78
N VAL A 100 -8.46 14.09 -3.79
CA VAL A 100 -7.88 13.59 -2.54
C VAL A 100 -8.97 13.55 -1.48
N ARG A 101 -9.10 12.41 -0.80
CA ARG A 101 -10.17 12.09 0.13
C ARG A 101 -9.64 12.02 1.55
N THR A 102 -10.41 12.57 2.49
CA THR A 102 -10.01 12.70 3.90
C THR A 102 -10.85 11.88 4.87
N GLY A 103 -12.05 11.46 4.44
CA GLY A 103 -12.94 10.65 5.25
C GLY A 103 -12.50 9.19 5.36
N PRO A 104 -13.18 8.40 6.21
CA PRO A 104 -12.98 6.96 6.24
C PRO A 104 -13.32 6.36 4.87
N VAL A 105 -12.61 5.30 4.51
CA VAL A 105 -12.90 4.55 3.28
C VAL A 105 -14.24 3.82 3.46
N ARG A 106 -15.31 4.35 2.87
CA ARG A 106 -16.64 3.72 2.88
C ARG A 106 -16.88 3.05 1.54
N LEU A 107 -17.10 1.74 1.55
CA LEU A 107 -17.67 1.06 0.39
C LEU A 107 -19.17 1.29 0.35
N PRO A 108 -19.78 1.33 -0.84
CA PRO A 108 -21.23 1.23 -0.96
C PRO A 108 -21.68 -0.12 -0.40
N ASP A 109 -22.72 -0.11 0.43
CA ASP A 109 -23.39 -1.31 0.91
C ASP A 109 -24.01 -2.03 -0.29
N GLY A 110 -23.30 -3.02 -0.84
CA GLY A 110 -23.75 -3.82 -1.96
C GLY A 110 -23.37 -5.28 -1.70
N GLY A 111 -24.34 -6.18 -1.82
CA GLY A 111 -24.09 -7.62 -1.76
C GLY A 111 -23.09 -8.00 -2.86
N TYR A 112 -21.92 -8.49 -2.46
CA TYR A 112 -20.90 -8.90 -3.40
C TYR A 112 -21.28 -10.25 -3.99
N SER A 113 -21.60 -10.28 -5.29
CA SER A 113 -21.57 -11.54 -6.02
C SER A 113 -20.12 -11.95 -6.16
N MET A 114 -19.68 -12.89 -5.33
CA MET A 114 -18.41 -13.59 -5.49
C MET A 114 -18.46 -14.31 -6.83
N LEU A 115 -17.98 -13.66 -7.88
CA LEU A 115 -17.74 -14.30 -9.16
C LEU A 115 -16.55 -15.24 -8.91
N GLY A 116 -16.84 -16.49 -8.57
CA GLY A 116 -15.82 -17.53 -8.45
C GLY A 116 -15.01 -17.55 -9.75
N GLY A 117 -13.78 -17.05 -9.68
CA GLY A 117 -12.83 -17.21 -10.77
C GLY A 117 -12.59 -18.69 -11.05
N ALA A 118 -12.12 -19.01 -12.25
CA ALA A 118 -11.64 -20.36 -12.54
C ALA A 118 -10.61 -20.78 -11.46
N GLN A 119 -10.81 -21.94 -10.85
CA GLN A 119 -9.90 -22.53 -9.87
C GLN A 119 -8.93 -23.43 -10.61
N ASP A 120 -7.63 -23.14 -10.54
CA ASP A 120 -6.61 -24.03 -11.10
C ASP A 120 -6.40 -25.26 -10.21
N ASP A 121 -6.54 -25.09 -8.89
CA ASP A 121 -6.50 -26.16 -7.90
C ASP A 121 -7.81 -26.25 -7.10
N PRO A 122 -8.66 -27.26 -7.36
CA PRO A 122 -9.94 -27.42 -6.65
C PRO A 122 -9.77 -27.81 -5.17
N SER A 123 -8.55 -28.15 -4.71
CA SER A 123 -8.26 -28.44 -3.30
C SER A 123 -8.04 -27.18 -2.44
N ILE A 124 -7.99 -26.01 -3.07
CA ILE A 124 -7.86 -24.70 -2.43
C ILE A 124 -9.15 -23.91 -2.70
N PRO A 125 -10.27 -24.22 -2.02
CA PRO A 125 -11.54 -23.56 -2.25
C PRO A 125 -11.57 -22.09 -1.81
N GLU A 126 -10.55 -21.64 -1.08
CA GLU A 126 -10.50 -20.34 -0.46
C GLU A 126 -10.48 -19.19 -1.47
N SER A 127 -11.18 -18.12 -1.14
CA SER A 127 -11.15 -16.86 -1.88
C SER A 127 -11.11 -15.68 -0.93
N LEU A 128 -10.52 -14.59 -1.39
CA LEU A 128 -10.42 -13.34 -0.65
C LEU A 128 -11.27 -12.29 -1.35
N LEU A 129 -12.17 -11.64 -0.62
CA LEU A 129 -12.70 -10.34 -1.01
C LEU A 129 -11.78 -9.29 -0.40
N TYR A 130 -11.30 -8.35 -1.21
CA TYR A 130 -10.44 -7.29 -0.73
C TYR A 130 -11.00 -5.91 -1.07
N GLN A 131 -10.69 -4.98 -0.17
CA GLN A 131 -10.86 -3.56 -0.32
C GLN A 131 -9.50 -2.90 -0.16
N GLY A 132 -9.25 -1.90 -0.97
CA GLY A 132 -8.08 -1.06 -0.78
C GLY A 132 -8.28 0.33 -1.36
N VAL A 133 -7.22 1.12 -1.25
CA VAL A 133 -7.13 2.44 -1.83
C VAL A 133 -5.77 2.64 -2.49
N GLU A 134 -5.69 3.67 -3.32
CA GLU A 134 -4.40 4.29 -3.61
C GLU A 134 -4.13 5.38 -2.57
N THR A 135 -3.14 5.16 -1.70
CA THR A 135 -2.65 6.18 -0.78
C THR A 135 -1.81 7.19 -1.54
N ILE A 136 -1.94 8.46 -1.16
CA ILE A 136 -1.11 9.56 -1.66
C ILE A 136 -0.41 10.22 -0.49
N THR A 137 0.91 10.34 -0.57
CA THR A 137 1.74 10.99 0.43
C THR A 137 2.60 12.05 -0.23
N ALA A 138 2.62 13.25 0.33
CA ALA A 138 3.45 14.35 -0.14
C ALA A 138 3.88 15.22 1.04
N ASP A 139 5.08 15.79 0.94
CA ASP A 139 5.52 16.83 1.86
C ASP A 139 4.94 18.16 1.43
N PHE A 140 4.59 19.01 2.39
CA PHE A 140 4.10 20.35 2.15
C PHE A 140 4.94 21.39 2.87
N THR A 141 4.92 22.60 2.32
CA THR A 141 5.38 23.83 2.95
C THR A 141 4.29 24.88 2.83
N VAL A 142 3.80 25.41 3.95
CA VAL A 142 2.87 26.55 3.99
C VAL A 142 3.69 27.84 4.06
N ASP A 143 3.45 28.75 3.11
CA ASP A 143 4.09 30.06 3.05
C ASP A 143 3.51 31.00 4.10
N CYS A 144 4.06 30.93 5.31
CA CYS A 144 3.81 31.86 6.39
C CYS A 144 5.13 32.25 7.07
N ALA A 145 5.07 33.08 8.12
CA ALA A 145 6.27 33.56 8.82
C ALA A 145 6.23 33.16 10.31
N PRO A 146 7.04 32.18 10.75
CA PRO A 146 7.94 31.32 9.95
C PRO A 146 7.19 30.27 9.11
N PRO A 147 7.78 29.76 8.01
CA PRO A 147 7.15 28.71 7.20
C PRO A 147 6.95 27.42 8.00
N VAL A 148 5.90 26.68 7.65
CA VAL A 148 5.56 25.42 8.31
C VAL A 148 5.66 24.27 7.31
N THR A 149 6.41 23.23 7.67
CA THR A 149 6.59 22.04 6.83
C THR A 149 6.05 20.80 7.51
N GLY A 150 5.53 19.86 6.73
CA GLY A 150 5.06 18.59 7.23
C GLY A 150 4.84 17.59 6.11
N THR A 151 4.34 16.42 6.46
CA THR A 151 3.95 15.39 5.50
C THR A 151 2.46 15.15 5.60
N PHE A 152 1.76 15.21 4.47
CA PHE A 152 0.34 14.88 4.38
C PHE A 152 0.18 13.52 3.72
N THR A 153 -0.57 12.64 4.37
CA THR A 153 -0.95 11.32 3.85
C THR A 153 -2.46 11.23 3.78
N SER A 154 -2.97 10.79 2.63
CA SER A 154 -4.40 10.65 2.34
C SER A 154 -4.61 9.52 1.33
N TRP A 155 -5.80 9.43 0.73
CA TRP A 155 -6.10 8.46 -0.32
C TRP A 155 -6.91 9.09 -1.46
N THR A 156 -6.91 8.48 -2.64
CA THR A 156 -7.56 9.00 -3.86
C THR A 156 -8.71 8.12 -4.31
N THR A 157 -8.39 6.91 -4.76
CA THR A 157 -9.30 5.97 -5.41
C THR A 157 -9.50 4.75 -4.52
N THR A 158 -10.73 4.26 -4.43
CA THR A 158 -11.04 2.97 -3.80
C THR A 158 -11.01 1.85 -4.83
N GLY A 159 -10.44 0.71 -4.47
CA GLY A 159 -10.48 -0.52 -5.25
C GLY A 159 -11.16 -1.62 -4.46
N LEU A 160 -11.90 -2.47 -5.17
CA LEU A 160 -12.47 -3.70 -4.65
C LEU A 160 -12.21 -4.80 -5.68
N GLY A 161 -11.98 -6.01 -5.20
CA GLY A 161 -11.93 -7.18 -6.06
C GLY A 161 -11.94 -8.46 -5.25
N THR A 162 -11.82 -9.57 -5.97
CA THR A 162 -11.73 -10.90 -5.39
C THR A 162 -10.50 -11.62 -5.93
N VAL A 163 -9.80 -12.36 -5.08
CA VAL A 163 -8.71 -13.25 -5.47
C VAL A 163 -9.08 -14.67 -5.08
N ALA A 164 -9.06 -15.59 -6.04
CA ALA A 164 -9.14 -17.02 -5.72
C ALA A 164 -7.75 -17.49 -5.29
N CYS A 165 -7.65 -18.11 -4.11
CA CYS A 165 -6.37 -18.59 -3.61
C CYS A 165 -5.82 -19.77 -4.42
N ALA A 166 -6.72 -20.50 -5.10
CA ALA A 166 -6.41 -21.56 -6.06
C ALA A 166 -5.75 -21.10 -7.35
N GLN A 167 -5.66 -19.80 -7.65
CA GLN A 167 -5.04 -19.35 -8.90
C GLN A 167 -3.53 -19.55 -8.86
N ALA A 168 -2.96 -20.14 -9.91
CA ALA A 168 -1.53 -20.29 -10.04
C ALA A 168 -0.87 -18.94 -10.34
N ASP A 169 -1.40 -18.24 -11.34
CA ASP A 169 -0.87 -16.96 -11.81
C ASP A 169 -1.11 -15.82 -10.82
N GLU A 170 -0.10 -14.97 -10.66
CA GLU A 170 -0.18 -13.81 -9.78
C GLU A 170 -1.14 -12.76 -10.38
N PRO A 171 -2.04 -12.15 -9.57
CA PRO A 171 -2.96 -11.14 -10.06
C PRO A 171 -2.24 -9.98 -10.78
N ALA A 172 -2.80 -9.54 -11.90
CA ALA A 172 -2.24 -8.44 -12.67
C ALA A 172 -2.44 -7.08 -11.97
N GLU A 173 -3.51 -6.92 -11.20
CA GLU A 173 -3.76 -5.69 -10.45
C GLU A 173 -2.96 -5.62 -9.14
N PRO A 174 -2.39 -4.45 -8.78
CA PRO A 174 -1.56 -4.31 -7.57
C PRO A 174 -2.26 -4.68 -6.26
N LEU A 175 -3.55 -4.32 -6.11
CA LEU A 175 -4.32 -4.67 -4.90
C LEU A 175 -4.58 -6.17 -4.79
N GLY A 176 -4.85 -6.86 -5.90
CA GLY A 176 -5.01 -8.31 -5.93
C GLY A 176 -3.72 -9.03 -5.54
N ARG A 177 -2.55 -8.54 -5.99
CA ARG A 177 -1.25 -9.07 -5.52
C ARG A 177 -1.05 -8.92 -4.03
N LEU A 178 -1.39 -7.76 -3.48
CA LEU A 178 -1.33 -7.55 -2.03
C LEU A 178 -2.30 -8.49 -1.32
N ALA A 179 -3.53 -8.62 -1.82
CA ALA A 179 -4.57 -9.46 -1.21
C ALA A 179 -4.15 -10.93 -1.20
N ARG A 180 -3.59 -11.45 -2.32
CA ARG A 180 -3.14 -12.85 -2.43
C ARG A 180 -2.16 -13.28 -1.33
N ARG A 181 -1.39 -12.35 -0.75
CA ARG A 181 -0.47 -12.64 0.37
C ARG A 181 -1.20 -13.05 1.66
N HIS A 182 -2.52 -12.81 1.73
CA HIS A 182 -3.38 -13.25 2.83
C HIS A 182 -4.04 -14.61 2.57
N CYS A 183 -3.76 -15.27 1.43
CA CYS A 183 -4.25 -16.61 1.19
C CYS A 183 -3.59 -17.60 2.16
N PRO A 184 -4.37 -18.46 2.85
CA PRO A 184 -3.79 -19.48 3.73
C PRO A 184 -2.91 -20.48 2.98
N ARG A 185 -3.26 -20.74 1.72
CA ARG A 185 -2.57 -21.66 0.82
C ARG A 185 -2.61 -21.11 -0.60
N THR A 186 -1.59 -21.39 -1.37
CA THR A 186 -1.54 -21.12 -2.82
C THR A 186 -1.03 -22.35 -3.54
N PRO A 187 -1.39 -22.57 -4.82
CA PRO A 187 -0.80 -23.63 -5.61
C PRO A 187 0.72 -23.55 -5.61
N ALA A 188 1.38 -24.70 -5.70
CA ALA A 188 2.81 -24.72 -5.96
C ALA A 188 3.07 -23.99 -7.30
N PRO A 189 4.16 -23.21 -7.42
CA PRO A 189 4.54 -22.63 -8.71
C PRO A 189 4.61 -23.75 -9.74
N HIS A 190 3.94 -23.59 -10.89
CA HIS A 190 4.11 -24.52 -11.98
C HIS A 190 5.60 -24.54 -12.34
N PRO A 191 6.21 -25.73 -12.54
CA PRO A 191 7.54 -25.78 -13.11
C PRO A 191 7.49 -24.97 -14.42
N PRO A 192 8.51 -24.14 -14.72
CA PRO A 192 8.56 -23.44 -15.99
C PRO A 192 8.30 -24.49 -17.06
N ALA A 193 7.31 -24.22 -17.92
CA ALA A 193 7.00 -25.12 -19.02
C ALA A 193 8.34 -25.47 -19.66
N LEU A 194 8.73 -26.75 -19.57
CA LEU A 194 9.85 -27.25 -20.34
C LEU A 194 9.53 -26.77 -21.74
N ASP A 195 10.37 -25.88 -22.25
CA ASP A 195 10.29 -25.33 -23.59
C ASP A 195 10.33 -26.56 -24.50
N LEU A 196 9.14 -27.10 -24.77
CA LEU A 196 8.93 -28.25 -25.63
C LEU A 196 9.26 -27.67 -26.98
N ALA A 197 10.55 -27.75 -27.30
CA ALA A 197 11.10 -27.34 -28.57
C ALA A 197 10.09 -27.78 -29.63
N PRO A 198 9.66 -26.88 -30.51
CA PRO A 198 8.64 -27.20 -31.50
C PRO A 198 9.04 -28.52 -32.14
N SER A 199 8.15 -29.51 -32.06
CA SER A 199 8.43 -30.85 -32.60
C SER A 199 8.98 -30.65 -34.02
N PRO A 200 10.13 -31.26 -34.36
CA PRO A 200 10.75 -31.03 -35.65
C PRO A 200 9.71 -31.34 -36.72
N THR A 201 9.34 -30.33 -37.50
CA THR A 201 8.47 -30.48 -38.65
C THR A 201 9.12 -31.51 -39.57
N VAL A 202 8.59 -32.74 -39.57
CA VAL A 202 9.05 -33.79 -40.48
C VAL A 202 8.68 -33.33 -41.89
N PRO A 203 9.66 -33.04 -42.77
CA PRO A 203 9.33 -32.67 -44.14
C PRO A 203 8.63 -33.85 -44.82
N PRO A 204 7.60 -33.60 -45.64
CA PRO A 204 6.92 -34.66 -46.38
C PRO A 204 7.91 -35.36 -47.33
N PRO A 205 7.90 -36.70 -47.39
CA PRO A 205 8.79 -37.43 -48.29
C PRO A 205 8.37 -37.24 -49.75
N GLY A 206 9.29 -36.71 -50.56
CA GLY A 206 9.37 -37.01 -51.99
C GLY A 206 8.72 -35.98 -52.93
N ALA A 207 9.56 -35.14 -53.52
CA ALA A 207 9.39 -34.67 -54.90
C ALA A 207 10.74 -34.85 -55.62
N LEU A 208 11.07 -36.09 -55.99
CA LEU A 208 12.12 -36.39 -56.95
C LEU A 208 11.57 -36.06 -58.34
N THR A 209 11.88 -34.87 -58.86
CA THR A 209 11.73 -34.56 -60.29
C THR A 209 12.94 -35.13 -61.04
N ALA A 210 12.68 -36.10 -61.91
CA ALA A 210 13.62 -36.58 -62.91
C ALA A 210 13.74 -35.55 -64.06
N THR A 211 14.98 -35.36 -64.51
CA THR A 211 15.40 -34.69 -65.76
C THR A 211 14.87 -35.38 -67.00
#